data_AF-T0JV12-F1
#
_entry.id   AF-T0JV12-F1
#
_cell.length_a   1.000
_cell.length_b   1.000
_cell.length_c   1.000
_cell.angle_alpha   90.00
_cell.angle_beta   90.00
_cell.angle_gamma   90.00
#
_symmetry.space_group_name_H-M   'P 1'
#
loop_
_entity.id
_entity.type
_entity.pdbx_description
1 polymer ?
#
loop_
_entity_poly.entity_id
_entity_poly.type
_entity_poly.pdbx_seq_one_letter_code
_entity_poly.pdbx_strand_id
1 'polypeptide(L)'
;MTGTGQLPKFEEDAFKIREEDYFLIPTAEVPITNMHRDEILEGEQLPINYAAFSACFRSEAGSAGRDTRGLIRQHQFNKKKFFSY
;
A
#
# COMPACT_ATOMS: atom_id res chain seq x y z
N MET A 1 -3.50 -6.92 -2.37
CA MET A 1 -2.09 -6.77 -2.79
C MET A 1 -1.85 -7.19 -4.24
N THR A 2 -2.47 -8.25 -4.75
CA THR A 2 -2.37 -8.65 -6.18
C THR A 2 -3.02 -7.65 -7.14
N GLY A 3 -4.21 -7.14 -6.81
CA GLY A 3 -4.95 -6.19 -7.66
C GLY A 3 -4.25 -4.86 -7.93
N THR A 4 -3.25 -4.49 -7.11
CA THR A 4 -2.41 -3.30 -7.32
C THR A 4 -1.00 -3.65 -7.84
N GLY A 5 -0.74 -4.90 -8.19
CA GLY A 5 0.57 -5.36 -8.68
C GLY A 5 1.68 -5.43 -7.63
N GLN A 6 1.36 -5.27 -6.33
CA GLN A 6 2.35 -5.37 -5.26
C GLN A 6 2.85 -6.80 -5.09
N LEU A 7 1.95 -7.78 -5.22
CA LEU A 7 2.32 -9.19 -5.27
C LEU A 7 2.21 -9.70 -6.72
N PRO A 8 3.09 -10.64 -7.14
CA PRO A 8 4.14 -11.28 -6.32
C PRO A 8 5.47 -10.49 -6.26
N LYS A 9 5.63 -9.45 -7.08
CA LYS A 9 6.92 -8.79 -7.32
C LYS A 9 7.60 -8.23 -6.07
N PHE A 10 6.85 -7.69 -5.12
CA PHE A 10 7.37 -7.03 -3.91
C PHE A 10 7.05 -7.83 -2.63
N GLU A 11 6.89 -9.15 -2.73
CA GLU A 11 6.59 -10.00 -1.58
C GLU A 11 7.67 -9.92 -0.48
N GLU A 12 8.95 -9.88 -0.87
CA GLU A 12 10.07 -9.74 0.08
C GLU A 12 10.06 -8.38 0.82
N ASP A 13 9.47 -7.33 0.23
CA ASP A 13 9.33 -6.00 0.83
C ASP A 13 8.06 -5.88 1.70
N ALA A 14 7.19 -6.88 1.69
CA ALA A 14 5.92 -6.90 2.41
C ALA A 14 6.03 -7.65 3.74
N PHE A 15 5.35 -7.14 4.78
CA PHE A 15 5.22 -7.86 6.03
C PHE A 15 3.97 -8.74 6.01
N LYS A 16 4.15 -10.07 6.02
CA LYS A 16 3.09 -11.06 6.21
C LYS A 16 2.87 -11.33 7.70
N ILE A 17 1.63 -11.31 8.15
CA ILE A 17 1.26 -11.77 9.49
C ILE A 17 1.35 -13.30 9.48
N ARG A 18 2.10 -13.91 10.39
CA ARG A 18 2.37 -15.37 10.29
C ARG A 18 1.14 -16.24 10.58
N GLU A 19 0.31 -15.78 11.52
CA GLU A 19 -0.85 -16.52 12.03
C GLU A 19 -2.11 -16.28 11.20
N GLU A 20 -2.11 -15.29 10.32
CA GLU A 20 -3.25 -14.91 9.48
C GLU A 20 -2.80 -14.75 8.02
N ASP A 21 -3.69 -14.95 7.04
CA ASP A 21 -3.30 -14.74 5.63
C ASP A 21 -3.39 -13.26 5.19
N TYR A 22 -2.92 -12.37 6.06
CA TYR A 22 -2.91 -10.92 5.82
C TYR A 22 -1.50 -10.37 5.66
N PHE A 23 -1.44 -9.27 4.92
CA PHE A 23 -0.23 -8.47 4.71
C PHE A 23 -0.47 -7.05 5.21
N LEU A 24 0.53 -6.48 5.88
CA LEU A 24 0.53 -5.05 6.19
C LEU A 24 0.73 -4.25 4.90
N ILE A 25 -0.04 -3.18 4.74
CA ILE A 25 -0.04 -2.39 3.51
C ILE A 25 1.21 -1.51 3.40
N PRO A 26 1.89 -1.47 2.24
CA PRO A 26 2.99 -0.54 2.00
C PRO A 26 2.51 0.89 1.65
N THR A 27 1.22 1.05 1.35
CA THR A 27 0.57 2.33 1.01
C THR A 27 -0.96 2.18 1.06
N ALA A 28 -1.67 3.27 1.38
CA ALA A 28 -3.15 3.33 1.35
C ALA A 28 -3.76 3.04 -0.04
N GLU A 29 -2.95 3.11 -1.11
CA GLU A 29 -3.39 2.74 -2.46
C GLU A 29 -3.92 1.30 -2.54
N VAL A 30 -3.30 0.35 -1.82
CA VAL A 30 -3.70 -1.06 -1.86
C VAL A 30 -5.18 -1.26 -1.48
N PRO A 31 -5.67 -0.74 -0.34
CA PRO A 31 -7.09 -0.84 -0.02
C PRO A 31 -7.95 0.09 -0.88
N ILE A 32 -7.53 1.34 -1.16
CA ILE A 32 -8.37 2.30 -1.90
C ILE A 32 -8.71 1.78 -3.30
N THR A 33 -7.72 1.29 -4.05
CA THR A 33 -7.92 0.78 -5.43
C THR A 33 -8.79 -0.48 -5.47
N ASN A 34 -8.95 -1.17 -4.34
CA ASN A 34 -9.79 -2.37 -4.25
C ASN A 34 -11.11 -2.10 -3.52
N MET A 35 -11.41 -0.85 -3.17
CA MET A 35 -12.65 -0.49 -2.45
C MET A 35 -13.90 -0.81 -3.27
N HIS A 36 -13.85 -0.58 -4.58
CA HIS A 36 -14.92 -0.89 -5.54
C HIS A 36 -14.63 -2.18 -6.33
N ARG A 37 -13.89 -3.13 -5.74
CA ARG A 37 -13.62 -4.39 -6.42
C ARG A 37 -14.94 -5.13 -6.63
N ASP A 38 -15.12 -5.67 -7.84
CA ASP A 38 -16.32 -6.39 -8.26
C ASP A 38 -17.60 -5.53 -8.31
N GLU A 39 -17.46 -4.21 -8.34
CA GLU A 39 -18.55 -3.26 -8.55
C GLU A 39 -18.50 -2.66 -9.97
N ILE A 40 -19.66 -2.34 -10.54
CA ILE A 40 -19.78 -1.56 -11.78
C ILE A 40 -20.17 -0.14 -11.38
N LEU A 41 -19.26 0.81 -11.60
CA LEU A 41 -19.50 2.23 -11.31
C LEU A 41 -20.29 2.86 -12.45
N GLU A 42 -21.26 3.71 -12.10
CA GLU A 42 -21.98 4.51 -13.08
C GLU A 42 -21.08 5.63 -13.59
N GLY A 43 -21.08 5.88 -14.90
CA GLY A 43 -20.19 6.86 -15.53
C GLY A 43 -20.37 8.29 -14.98
N GLU A 44 -21.57 8.63 -14.52
CA GLU A 44 -21.89 9.93 -13.91
C GLU A 44 -21.23 10.14 -12.53
N GLN A 45 -20.79 9.06 -11.88
CA GLN A 45 -20.09 9.14 -10.59
C GLN A 45 -18.61 9.46 -10.75
N LEU A 46 -18.06 9.37 -11.98
CA LEU A 46 -16.66 9.61 -12.26
C LEU A 46 -16.37 11.10 -12.53
N PRO A 47 -15.23 11.64 -12.08
CA PRO A 47 -14.16 10.95 -11.34
C PRO A 47 -14.48 10.84 -9.84
N ILE A 48 -14.19 9.68 -9.25
CA ILE A 48 -14.27 9.49 -7.79
C ILE A 48 -12.88 9.75 -7.19
N ASN A 49 -12.78 10.80 -6.38
CA ASN A 49 -11.52 11.23 -5.78
C ASN A 49 -11.45 10.84 -4.30
N TYR A 50 -10.40 10.13 -3.92
CA TYR A 50 -10.11 9.71 -2.55
C TYR A 50 -8.86 10.39 -2.00
N ALA A 51 -8.96 10.81 -0.73
CA ALA A 51 -7.82 11.17 0.10
C ALA A 51 -7.81 10.24 1.32
N ALA A 52 -6.73 9.49 1.50
CA ALA A 52 -6.59 8.57 2.62
C ALA A 52 -5.30 8.80 3.39
N PHE A 53 -5.35 8.48 4.68
CA PHE A 53 -4.21 8.50 5.57
C PHE A 53 -4.05 7.11 6.18
N SER A 54 -2.85 6.55 6.12
CA SER A 54 -2.56 5.25 6.73
C SER A 54 -1.15 5.18 7.30
N ALA A 55 -0.99 4.34 8.32
CA ALA A 55 0.31 3.75 8.63
C ALA A 55 0.69 2.78 7.50
N CYS A 56 1.92 2.87 7.04
CA CYS A 56 2.47 2.12 5.91
C CYS A 56 3.69 1.33 6.38
N PHE A 57 3.83 0.09 5.92
CA PHE A 57 4.85 -0.83 6.38
C PHE A 57 5.66 -1.40 5.22
N ARG A 58 6.99 -1.35 5.31
CA ARG A 58 7.92 -1.88 4.31
C ARG A 58 9.12 -2.55 4.98
N SER A 59 9.50 -3.75 4.53
CA SER A 59 10.64 -4.46 5.11
C SER A 59 11.97 -3.80 4.73
N GLU A 60 11.99 -3.01 3.66
CA GLU A 60 13.17 -2.36 3.10
C GLU A 60 14.28 -3.37 2.75
N ALA A 61 13.88 -4.61 2.44
CA ALA A 61 14.76 -5.67 1.98
C ALA A 61 15.56 -5.18 0.76
N GLY A 62 16.89 -5.23 0.86
CA GLY A 62 17.82 -4.73 -0.17
C GLY A 62 18.41 -3.34 0.08
N SER A 63 18.07 -2.68 1.19
CA SER A 63 18.55 -1.32 1.51
C SER A 63 19.80 -1.29 2.41
N ALA A 64 20.52 -2.41 2.51
CA ALA A 64 21.67 -2.56 3.41
C ALA A 64 22.69 -1.44 3.20
N GLY A 65 23.01 -0.71 4.27
CA GLY A 65 24.03 0.36 4.28
C GLY A 65 23.56 1.72 3.72
N ARG A 66 22.31 1.87 3.29
CA ARG A 66 21.76 3.13 2.76
C ARG A 66 20.77 3.74 3.75
N ASP A 67 20.95 5.02 4.08
CA ASP A 67 20.05 5.80 4.96
C ASP A 67 19.77 5.13 6.32
N THR A 68 20.76 4.42 6.88
CA THR A 68 20.63 3.61 8.10
C THR A 68 20.40 4.41 9.38
N ARG A 69 20.50 5.74 9.32
CA ARG A 69 20.25 6.65 10.44
C ARG A 69 19.41 7.83 9.97
N GLY A 70 18.40 8.21 10.76
CA GLY A 70 17.52 9.34 10.48
C GLY A 70 16.08 8.90 10.21
N LEU A 71 15.27 9.80 9.66
CA LEU A 71 13.82 9.61 9.49
C LEU A 71 13.39 9.34 8.03
N ILE A 72 14.35 9.28 7.11
CA ILE A 72 14.07 9.17 5.66
C ILE A 72 13.60 7.76 5.29
N ARG A 73 14.17 6.72 5.92
CA ARG A 73 13.85 5.31 5.67
C ARG A 73 13.49 4.65 6.98
N GLN A 74 12.26 4.15 7.08
CA GLN A 74 11.70 3.52 8.28
C GLN A 74 10.83 2.35 7.86
N HIS A 75 10.77 1.29 8.68
CA HIS A 75 9.87 0.17 8.42
C HIS A 75 8.40 0.52 8.56
N GLN A 76 8.09 1.54 9.38
CA GLN A 76 6.75 2.09 9.53
C GLN A 76 6.80 3.60 9.35
N PHE A 77 5.89 4.14 8.54
CA PHE A 77 5.71 5.57 8.37
C PHE A 77 4.25 5.92 8.06
N ASN A 78 3.87 7.16 8.31
CA ASN A 78 2.53 7.64 7.99
C ASN A 78 2.53 8.33 6.63
N LYS A 79 1.54 8.05 5.80
CA LYS A 79 1.43 8.62 4.46
C LYS A 79 0.00 9.05 4.14
N LYS A 80 -0.11 10.23 3.53
CA LYS A 80 -1.32 10.66 2.83
C LYS A 80 -1.23 10.21 1.36
N LYS A 81 -2.30 9.61 0.85
CA LYS A 81 -2.40 9.17 -0.54
C LYS A 81 -3.65 9.80 -1.17
N PHE A 82 -3.49 10.24 -2.41
CA PHE A 82 -4.58 10.65 -3.28
C PHE A 82 -4.75 9.61 -4.38
N PHE A 83 -5.99 9.29 -4.73
CA PHE A 83 -6.35 8.34 -5.78
C PHE A 83 -7.60 8.84 -6.50
N SER A 84 -7.66 8.68 -7.82
CA SER A 84 -8.86 8.93 -8.63
C SER A 84 -9.17 7.68 -9.42
N TYR A 85 -10.44 7.28 -9.40
CA TYR A 85 -11.02 6.39 -10.41
C TYR A 85 -11.31 7.18 -11.70
#